data_AF-W7UCD4-F1
#
_entry.id   AF-W7UCD4-F1
#
_cell.length_a   1.000
_cell.length_b   1.000
_cell.length_c   1.000
_cell.angle_alpha   90.00
_cell.angle_beta   90.00
_cell.angle_gamma   90.00
#
_symmetry.space_group_name_H-M   'P 1'
#
loop_
_entity.id
_entity.type
_entity.pdbx_description
1 polymer ?
#
loop_
_entity_poly.entity_id
_entity_poly.type
_entity_poly.pdbx_seq_one_letter_code
_entity_poly.pdbx_strand_id
1 'polypeptide(L)'
;MAAFFRRQILGAGSANAHRDTQQLLQPSTQPYILLVDRAASRLLKDNSTRTFEEITRVLREEGGLTNLEAVRMEDIPEEGQFEKVMRASILIGVHGAALTNMVWQPPVDSTVIEIGFQPRKPDYPNMARVVGRAYRYLAAEGVEEKIDLNPIAWKRVYVDSRKLLAVVQDVLVERTERKEWLCC
;
A
#
# COMPACT_ATOMS: atom_id res chain seq x y z
N MET A 1 3.71 -63.33 -9.42
CA MET A 1 2.55 -62.73 -10.12
C MET A 1 2.61 -61.23 -9.97
N ALA A 2 2.72 -60.55 -11.13
CA ALA A 2 2.31 -59.18 -11.43
C ALA A 2 2.78 -58.01 -10.53
N ALA A 3 3.76 -57.27 -11.08
CA ALA A 3 3.87 -55.82 -10.98
C ALA A 3 2.58 -55.12 -11.44
N PHE A 4 2.35 -53.88 -10.99
CA PHE A 4 1.97 -52.69 -11.80
C PHE A 4 1.32 -51.60 -10.92
N PHE A 5 2.08 -50.57 -10.58
CA PHE A 5 1.87 -49.16 -10.97
C PHE A 5 2.66 -48.22 -10.04
N ARG A 6 3.93 -48.01 -10.40
CA ARG A 6 4.60 -46.71 -10.20
C ARG A 6 4.01 -45.75 -11.25
N ARG A 7 3.45 -44.63 -10.81
CA ARG A 7 3.43 -43.38 -11.61
C ARG A 7 3.72 -42.20 -10.69
N GLN A 8 5.01 -41.86 -10.66
CA GLN A 8 5.55 -40.51 -10.84
C GLN A 8 4.49 -39.37 -10.87
N ILE A 9 4.41 -38.61 -9.77
CA ILE A 9 4.19 -37.16 -9.81
C ILE A 9 5.31 -36.52 -8.97
N LEU A 10 6.54 -36.66 -9.47
CA LEU A 10 7.58 -35.68 -9.22
C LEU A 10 7.62 -34.80 -10.47
N GLY A 11 6.87 -33.70 -10.43
CA GLY A 11 6.81 -32.69 -11.46
C GLY A 11 7.17 -31.33 -10.86
N ALA A 12 8.47 -31.04 -10.79
CA ALA A 12 9.12 -29.76 -11.04
C ALA A 12 8.38 -28.40 -10.79
N GLY A 13 7.57 -28.25 -9.75
CA GLY A 13 6.93 -26.96 -9.39
C GLY A 13 7.27 -26.43 -7.99
N SER A 14 7.74 -27.29 -7.08
CA SER A 14 7.82 -26.96 -5.65
C SER A 14 9.07 -26.15 -5.27
N ALA A 15 10.21 -26.37 -5.93
CA ALA A 15 11.45 -25.65 -5.61
C ALA A 15 11.48 -24.20 -6.12
N ASN A 16 10.80 -23.92 -7.25
CA ASN A 16 10.70 -22.56 -7.78
C ASN A 16 9.72 -21.72 -6.97
N ALA A 17 8.53 -22.25 -6.64
CA ALA A 17 7.57 -21.51 -5.79
C ALA A 17 8.17 -21.13 -4.43
N HIS A 18 8.99 -22.00 -3.83
CA HIS A 18 9.67 -21.69 -2.57
C HIS A 18 10.76 -20.62 -2.72
N ARG A 19 11.50 -20.63 -3.84
CA ARG A 19 12.48 -19.58 -4.17
C ARG A 19 11.82 -18.25 -4.48
N ASP A 20 10.73 -18.26 -5.25
CA ASP A 20 9.99 -17.07 -5.65
C ASP A 20 9.34 -16.41 -4.43
N THR A 21 8.79 -17.22 -3.51
CA THR A 21 8.27 -16.72 -2.22
C THR A 21 9.39 -16.16 -1.34
N GLN A 22 10.56 -16.81 -1.28
CA GLN A 22 11.70 -16.29 -0.53
C GLN A 22 12.27 -14.99 -1.14
N GLN A 23 12.22 -14.84 -2.46
CA GLN A 23 12.67 -13.65 -3.16
C GLN A 23 11.69 -12.47 -2.96
N LEU A 24 10.39 -12.73 -2.89
CA LEU A 24 9.37 -11.74 -2.49
C LEU A 24 9.52 -11.28 -1.03
N LEU A 25 10.07 -12.13 -0.17
CA LEU A 25 10.29 -11.83 1.25
C LEU A 25 11.64 -11.16 1.54
N GLN A 26 12.55 -11.06 0.57
CA GLN A 26 13.80 -10.33 0.76
C GLN A 26 13.54 -8.83 0.64
N PRO A 27 13.81 -8.03 1.69
CA PRO A 27 13.58 -6.60 1.64
C PRO A 27 14.50 -5.96 0.60
N SER A 28 13.92 -5.41 -0.46
CA SER A 28 14.60 -4.50 -1.38
C SER A 28 15.28 -3.39 -0.58
N THR A 29 16.51 -3.04 -0.97
CA THR A 29 17.24 -1.92 -0.35
C THR A 29 16.51 -0.60 -0.56
N GLN A 30 15.82 -0.45 -1.70
CA GLN A 30 14.94 0.68 -1.96
C GLN A 30 13.47 0.35 -1.60
N PRO A 31 12.80 1.20 -0.83
CA PRO A 31 11.41 0.97 -0.44
C PRO A 31 10.49 1.03 -1.65
N TYR A 32 9.64 0.00 -1.81
CA TYR A 32 8.53 0.03 -2.76
C TYR A 32 7.32 0.67 -2.09
N ILE A 33 6.76 1.69 -2.76
CA ILE A 33 5.69 2.54 -2.26
C ILE A 33 4.45 2.28 -3.12
N LEU A 34 3.36 1.87 -2.47
CA LEU A 34 2.10 1.59 -3.12
C LEU A 34 1.07 2.66 -2.72
N LEU A 35 0.67 3.50 -3.65
CA LEU A 35 -0.43 4.45 -3.50
C LEU A 35 -1.71 3.82 -4.06
N VAL A 36 -2.68 3.61 -3.19
CA VAL A 36 -3.97 3.01 -3.52
C VAL A 36 -5.03 4.09 -3.65
N ASP A 37 -5.59 4.18 -4.84
CA ASP A 37 -6.84 4.88 -5.14
C ASP A 37 -7.98 3.87 -5.28
N ARG A 38 -9.22 4.30 -5.07
CA ARG A 38 -10.41 3.47 -5.29
C ARG A 38 -11.47 4.30 -6.00
N ALA A 39 -11.41 4.30 -7.32
CA ALA A 39 -12.29 5.07 -8.20
C ALA A 39 -13.78 4.83 -7.92
N ALA A 40 -14.15 3.61 -7.52
CA ALA A 40 -15.55 3.27 -7.27
C ALA A 40 -16.17 3.95 -6.03
N SER A 41 -15.39 4.38 -5.02
CA SER A 41 -16.00 5.04 -3.85
C SER A 41 -15.13 5.97 -3.04
N ARG A 42 -13.80 5.95 -3.19
CA ARG A 42 -12.85 6.77 -2.43
C ARG A 42 -11.79 7.28 -3.39
N LEU A 43 -12.12 8.34 -4.12
CA LEU A 43 -11.22 8.96 -5.08
C LEU A 43 -10.28 9.92 -4.37
N LEU A 44 -8.99 9.70 -4.50
CA LEU A 44 -7.99 10.65 -4.03
C LEU A 44 -7.72 11.72 -5.10
N LYS A 45 -7.74 13.00 -4.70
CA LYS A 45 -7.50 14.15 -5.59
C LYS A 45 -6.59 15.16 -4.90
N ASP A 46 -5.73 15.83 -5.67
CA ASP A 46 -5.00 16.99 -5.18
C ASP A 46 -5.99 18.13 -4.85
N ASN A 47 -5.73 18.86 -3.77
CA ASN A 47 -6.63 19.92 -3.31
C ASN A 47 -6.66 21.12 -4.26
N SER A 48 -5.53 21.42 -4.90
CA SER A 48 -5.36 22.56 -5.81
C SER A 48 -5.89 22.24 -7.20
N THR A 49 -5.39 21.16 -7.83
CA THR A 49 -5.70 20.83 -9.23
C THR A 49 -6.91 19.91 -9.37
N ARG A 50 -7.37 19.29 -8.27
CA ARG A 50 -8.50 18.35 -8.26
C ARG A 50 -8.25 17.10 -9.13
N THR A 51 -6.99 16.72 -9.36
CA THR A 51 -6.60 15.54 -10.15
C THR A 51 -5.80 14.54 -9.33
N PHE A 52 -5.79 13.27 -9.74
CA PHE A 52 -4.95 12.24 -9.09
C PHE A 52 -3.53 12.28 -9.66
N GLU A 53 -3.45 12.64 -10.93
CA GLU A 53 -2.24 12.79 -11.74
C GLU A 53 -1.27 13.77 -11.07
N GLU A 54 -1.76 14.90 -10.55
CA GLU A 54 -0.92 15.86 -9.83
C GLU A 54 -0.26 15.26 -8.59
N ILE A 55 -0.98 14.43 -7.82
CA ILE A 55 -0.42 13.75 -6.65
C ILE A 55 0.75 12.86 -7.09
N THR A 56 0.52 12.04 -8.12
CA THR A 56 1.55 11.13 -8.63
C THR A 56 2.74 11.88 -9.24
N ARG A 57 2.49 13.01 -9.90
CA ARG A 57 3.51 13.90 -10.44
C ARG A 57 4.39 14.46 -9.33
N VAL A 58 3.79 15.07 -8.30
CA VAL A 58 4.52 15.63 -7.15
C VAL A 58 5.35 14.56 -6.47
N LEU A 59 4.76 13.39 -6.17
CA LEU A 59 5.49 12.31 -5.51
C LEU A 59 6.68 11.79 -6.35
N ARG A 60 6.52 11.64 -7.67
CA ARG A 60 7.58 11.09 -8.53
C ARG A 60 8.63 12.13 -8.92
N GLU A 61 8.19 13.29 -9.39
CA GLU A 61 9.06 14.32 -9.99
C GLU A 61 9.67 15.23 -8.92
N GLU A 62 8.87 15.78 -8.01
CA GLU A 62 9.38 16.64 -6.92
C GLU A 62 10.00 15.80 -5.81
N GLY A 63 9.42 14.64 -5.52
CA GLY A 63 9.89 13.73 -4.47
C GLY A 63 10.99 12.76 -4.88
N GLY A 64 11.24 12.59 -6.17
CA GLY A 64 12.21 11.59 -6.68
C GLY A 64 11.82 10.14 -6.39
N LEU A 65 10.53 9.85 -6.13
CA LEU A 65 10.06 8.52 -5.71
C LEU A 65 9.90 7.58 -6.92
N THR A 66 11.01 7.04 -7.42
CA THR A 66 11.04 6.16 -8.61
C THR A 66 10.34 4.82 -8.40
N ASN A 67 10.27 4.33 -7.16
CA ASN A 67 9.63 3.05 -6.80
C ASN A 67 8.20 3.23 -6.28
N LEU A 68 7.53 4.31 -6.72
CA LEU A 68 6.12 4.56 -6.46
C LEU A 68 5.25 3.92 -7.55
N GLU A 69 4.37 3.01 -7.14
CA GLU A 69 3.27 2.54 -7.96
C GLU A 69 1.95 3.11 -7.44
N ALA A 70 1.22 3.79 -8.32
CA ALA A 70 -0.10 4.32 -8.04
C ALA A 70 -1.13 3.47 -8.77
N VAL A 71 -2.03 2.83 -8.02
CA VAL A 71 -2.94 1.83 -8.57
C VAL A 71 -4.36 2.07 -8.11
N ARG A 72 -5.30 1.60 -8.93
CA ARG A 72 -6.67 1.33 -8.51
C ARG A 72 -6.80 -0.16 -8.29
N MET A 73 -7.15 -0.56 -7.08
CA MET A 73 -7.19 -1.98 -6.74
C MET A 73 -8.22 -2.74 -7.58
N GLU A 74 -9.36 -2.10 -7.91
CA GLU A 74 -10.39 -2.67 -8.77
C GLU A 74 -9.93 -2.97 -10.20
N ASP A 75 -8.85 -2.35 -10.67
CA ASP A 75 -8.31 -2.54 -12.02
C ASP A 75 -7.28 -3.71 -12.06
N ILE A 76 -6.96 -4.30 -10.91
CA ILE A 76 -5.95 -5.36 -10.77
C ILE A 76 -6.63 -6.68 -10.39
N PRO A 77 -6.28 -7.82 -11.03
CA PRO A 77 -6.72 -9.15 -10.59
C PRO A 77 -6.30 -9.46 -9.14
N GLU A 78 -7.08 -10.29 -8.44
CA GLU A 78 -6.87 -10.57 -7.01
C GLU A 78 -5.44 -11.00 -6.65
N GLU A 79 -4.84 -11.90 -7.44
CA GLU A 79 -3.45 -12.35 -7.25
C GLU A 79 -2.45 -11.17 -7.34
N GLY A 80 -2.67 -10.26 -8.28
CA GLY A 80 -1.84 -9.06 -8.45
C GLY A 80 -2.03 -8.04 -7.33
N GLN A 81 -3.23 -7.95 -6.74
CA GLN A 81 -3.44 -7.11 -5.55
C GLN A 81 -2.61 -7.62 -4.37
N PHE A 82 -2.59 -8.94 -4.16
CA PHE A 82 -1.83 -9.57 -3.10
C PHE A 82 -0.32 -9.36 -3.27
N GLU A 83 0.19 -9.62 -4.48
CA GLU A 83 1.62 -9.45 -4.79
C GLU A 83 2.09 -8.01 -4.54
N LYS A 84 1.33 -7.01 -4.99
CA LYS A 84 1.69 -5.60 -4.80
C LYS A 84 1.75 -5.24 -3.33
N VAL A 85 0.76 -5.66 -2.54
CA VAL A 85 0.73 -5.33 -1.11
C VAL A 85 1.83 -6.07 -0.35
N MET A 86 2.11 -7.32 -0.69
CA MET A 86 3.23 -8.09 -0.13
C MET A 86 4.59 -7.45 -0.39
N ARG A 87 4.73 -6.69 -1.47
CA ARG A 87 5.99 -5.97 -1.78
C ARG A 87 6.02 -4.58 -1.14
N ALA A 88 4.87 -4.02 -0.79
CA ALA A 88 4.72 -2.64 -0.31
C ALA A 88 5.30 -2.45 1.10
N SER A 89 6.48 -1.83 1.14
CA SER A 89 7.08 -1.34 2.39
C SER A 89 6.40 -0.08 2.92
N ILE A 90 5.78 0.70 2.03
CA ILE A 90 4.94 1.84 2.37
C ILE A 90 3.62 1.69 1.60
N LEU A 91 2.51 1.61 2.33
CA LEU A 91 1.17 1.56 1.78
C LEU A 91 0.46 2.87 2.07
N ILE A 92 0.02 3.57 1.03
CA ILE A 92 -0.64 4.88 1.12
C ILE A 92 -2.04 4.73 0.57
N GLY A 93 -3.04 5.30 1.25
CA GLY A 93 -4.40 5.29 0.72
C GLY A 93 -5.36 6.11 1.54
N VAL A 94 -6.50 6.44 0.94
CA VAL A 94 -7.63 7.04 1.66
C VAL A 94 -8.18 6.07 2.70
N HIS A 95 -8.70 6.58 3.81
CA HIS A 95 -9.44 5.76 4.78
C HIS A 95 -10.47 4.85 4.08
N GLY A 96 -10.33 3.53 4.25
CA GLY A 96 -11.18 2.54 3.60
C GLY A 96 -10.80 2.15 2.15
N ALA A 97 -9.77 2.77 1.54
CA ALA A 97 -9.28 2.44 0.19
C ALA A 97 -8.36 1.21 0.22
N ALA A 98 -8.90 0.09 0.70
CA ALA A 98 -8.18 -1.17 0.84
C ALA A 98 -6.96 -1.12 1.79
N LEU A 99 -6.90 -0.15 2.71
CA LEU A 99 -5.89 -0.13 3.78
C LEU A 99 -5.96 -1.39 4.67
N THR A 100 -7.09 -2.09 4.69
CA THR A 100 -7.21 -3.42 5.32
C THR A 100 -6.22 -4.43 4.76
N ASN A 101 -5.77 -4.25 3.53
CA ASN A 101 -4.77 -5.11 2.90
C ASN A 101 -3.39 -5.02 3.59
N MET A 102 -3.17 -4.03 4.48
CA MET A 102 -1.92 -3.90 5.26
C MET A 102 -1.51 -5.19 5.99
N VAL A 103 -2.46 -6.08 6.28
CA VAL A 103 -2.21 -7.38 6.89
C VAL A 103 -1.27 -8.26 6.05
N TRP A 104 -1.21 -8.02 4.73
CA TRP A 104 -0.33 -8.73 3.79
C TRP A 104 0.99 -8.02 3.51
N GLN A 105 1.21 -6.80 4.02
CA GLN A 105 2.52 -6.14 3.91
C GLN A 105 3.60 -6.95 4.64
N PRO A 106 4.88 -6.79 4.25
CA PRO A 106 5.99 -7.43 4.96
C PRO A 106 5.95 -7.16 6.47
N PRO A 107 6.27 -8.16 7.30
CA PRO A 107 6.18 -8.06 8.76
C PRO A 107 7.16 -7.04 9.37
N VAL A 108 8.27 -6.78 8.68
CA VAL A 108 9.36 -5.93 9.18
C VAL A 108 9.47 -4.70 8.29
N ASP A 109 9.70 -3.55 8.94
CA ASP A 109 9.97 -2.30 8.26
C ASP A 109 8.86 -1.96 7.24
N SER A 110 7.60 -1.98 7.68
CA SER A 110 6.44 -1.60 6.87
C SER A 110 5.66 -0.48 7.52
N THR A 111 5.21 0.49 6.72
CA THR A 111 4.44 1.66 7.16
C THR A 111 3.15 1.79 6.38
N VAL A 112 2.07 2.16 7.09
CA VAL A 112 0.80 2.57 6.49
C VAL A 112 0.65 4.08 6.66
N ILE A 113 0.35 4.77 5.57
CA ILE A 113 0.02 6.19 5.55
C ILE A 113 -1.46 6.31 5.17
N GLU A 114 -2.30 6.63 6.15
CA GLU A 114 -3.72 6.84 5.93
C GLU A 114 -4.00 8.31 5.64
N ILE A 115 -4.72 8.57 4.56
CA ILE A 115 -5.32 9.87 4.26
C ILE A 115 -6.77 9.82 4.76
N GLY A 116 -7.02 10.45 5.89
CA GLY A 116 -8.31 10.39 6.56
C GLY A 116 -8.99 11.74 6.68
N PHE A 117 -10.28 11.71 6.99
CA PHE A 117 -11.09 12.89 7.26
C PHE A 117 -11.76 12.76 8.62
N GLN A 118 -12.26 13.87 9.15
CA GLN A 118 -12.87 13.90 10.49
C GLN A 118 -14.31 13.33 10.47
N PRO A 119 -14.73 12.65 11.56
CA PRO A 119 -13.94 12.31 12.74
C PRO A 119 -12.95 11.17 12.45
N ARG A 120 -11.72 11.29 12.98
CA ARG A 120 -10.70 10.23 12.88
C ARG A 120 -11.18 8.97 13.60
N LYS A 121 -11.24 7.86 12.87
CA LYS A 121 -11.53 6.54 13.45
C LYS A 121 -10.24 5.87 13.92
N PRO A 122 -10.25 5.16 15.06
CA PRO A 122 -9.06 4.50 15.59
C PRO A 122 -8.84 3.09 15.03
N ASP A 123 -9.67 2.62 14.11
CA ASP A 123 -9.64 1.26 13.54
C ASP A 123 -8.30 0.93 12.86
N TYR A 124 -7.87 1.74 11.90
CA TYR A 124 -6.62 1.54 11.19
C TYR A 124 -5.34 1.72 12.02
N PRO A 125 -5.20 2.74 12.90
CA PRO A 125 -4.02 2.82 13.76
C PRO A 125 -3.95 1.63 14.74
N ASN A 126 -5.09 1.15 15.24
CA ASN A 126 -5.13 -0.05 16.09
C ASN A 126 -4.76 -1.30 15.31
N MET A 127 -5.31 -1.49 14.11
CA MET A 127 -5.00 -2.63 13.26
C MET A 127 -3.52 -2.64 12.86
N ALA A 128 -2.98 -1.51 12.42
CA ALA A 128 -1.56 -1.37 12.10
C ALA A 128 -0.69 -1.75 13.31
N ARG A 129 -1.05 -1.31 14.51
CA ARG A 129 -0.34 -1.70 15.74
C ARG A 129 -0.43 -3.21 15.99
N VAL A 130 -1.60 -3.82 15.84
CA VAL A 130 -1.82 -5.26 16.05
C VAL A 130 -0.97 -6.09 15.09
N VAL A 131 -0.89 -5.69 13.82
CA VAL A 131 -0.08 -6.43 12.83
C VAL A 131 1.39 -6.03 12.80
N GLY A 132 1.83 -5.12 13.68
CA GLY A 132 3.24 -4.71 13.78
C GLY A 132 3.68 -3.79 12.63
N ARG A 133 2.85 -2.85 12.22
CA ARG A 133 3.13 -1.84 11.19
C ARG A 133 3.27 -0.47 11.84
N ALA A 134 4.22 0.32 11.35
CA ALA A 134 4.22 1.74 11.64
C ALA A 134 3.02 2.39 10.96
N TYR A 135 2.51 3.46 11.55
CA TYR A 135 1.32 4.13 11.06
C TYR A 135 1.52 5.64 11.06
N ARG A 136 1.07 6.30 9.99
CA ARG A 136 1.01 7.75 9.83
C ARG A 136 -0.38 8.14 9.38
N TYR A 137 -0.84 9.28 9.87
CA TYR A 137 -2.12 9.87 9.49
C TYR A 137 -1.86 11.22 8.84
N LEU A 138 -2.46 11.43 7.68
CA LEU A 138 -2.54 12.73 7.02
C LEU A 138 -4.01 13.13 6.95
N ALA A 139 -4.32 14.30 7.51
CA ALA A 139 -5.65 14.87 7.38
C ALA A 139 -5.88 15.32 5.93
N ALA A 140 -7.03 14.96 5.38
CA ALA A 140 -7.51 15.49 4.12
C ALA A 140 -7.83 16.98 4.27
N GLU A 141 -7.60 17.75 3.20
CA GLU A 141 -7.95 19.16 3.09
C GLU A 141 -9.47 19.37 2.94
N GLY A 142 -10.16 18.37 2.38
CA GLY A 142 -11.59 18.40 2.21
C GLY A 142 -12.15 17.08 1.70
N VAL A 143 -13.47 16.94 1.80
CA VAL A 143 -14.19 15.78 1.27
C VAL A 143 -15.45 16.26 0.57
N GLU A 144 -15.63 15.85 -0.67
CA GLU A 144 -16.94 15.87 -1.33
C GLU A 144 -17.56 14.50 -1.17
N GLU A 145 -18.77 14.44 -0.65
CA GLU A 145 -19.56 13.23 -0.53
C GLU A 145 -20.88 13.44 -1.24
N LYS A 146 -21.27 12.49 -2.09
CA LYS A 146 -22.67 12.38 -2.50
C LYS A 146 -23.18 11.02 -2.09
N ILE A 147 -24.23 11.08 -1.29
CA ILE A 147 -24.98 9.95 -0.80
C ILE A 147 -26.04 9.67 -1.87
N ASP A 148 -25.97 8.51 -2.50
CA ASP A 148 -27.03 8.02 -3.37
C ASP A 148 -27.91 7.05 -2.58
N LEU A 149 -29.02 6.60 -3.17
CA LEU A 149 -29.90 5.55 -2.60
C LEU A 149 -29.15 4.22 -2.35
N ASN A 150 -27.98 4.04 -2.98
CA ASN A 150 -27.06 2.94 -2.71
C ASN A 150 -26.11 3.29 -1.54
N PRO A 151 -26.03 2.48 -0.47
CA PRO A 151 -25.26 2.78 0.75
C PRO A 151 -23.74 2.92 0.53
N ILE A 152 -23.22 2.64 -0.67
CA ILE A 152 -21.83 2.91 -1.02
C ILE A 152 -21.72 4.38 -1.44
N ALA A 153 -21.71 5.28 -0.44
CA ALA A 153 -21.42 6.69 -0.67
C ALA A 153 -20.07 6.83 -1.36
N TRP A 154 -20.04 7.59 -2.45
CA TRP A 154 -18.78 7.94 -3.12
C TRP A 154 -18.24 9.22 -2.50
N LYS A 155 -16.94 9.22 -2.22
CA LYS A 155 -16.22 10.35 -1.64
C LYS A 155 -15.05 10.72 -2.54
N ARG A 156 -14.92 12.00 -2.86
CA ARG A 156 -13.66 12.58 -3.34
C ARG A 156 -12.94 13.17 -2.14
N VAL A 157 -11.75 12.69 -1.88
CA VAL A 157 -10.91 13.12 -0.77
C VAL A 157 -9.78 13.97 -1.33
N TYR A 158 -9.70 15.20 -0.85
CA TYR A 158 -8.73 16.18 -1.29
C TYR A 158 -7.53 16.17 -0.35
N VAL A 159 -6.33 16.09 -0.91
CA VAL A 159 -5.08 16.13 -0.16
C VAL A 159 -4.16 17.19 -0.75
N ASP A 160 -3.38 17.85 0.08
CA ASP A 160 -2.23 18.63 -0.39
C ASP A 160 -1.11 17.66 -0.77
N SER A 161 -0.79 17.58 -2.07
CA SER A 161 0.21 16.65 -2.58
C SER A 161 1.61 16.85 -1.96
N ARG A 162 1.96 18.08 -1.58
CA ARG A 162 3.27 18.39 -0.98
C ARG A 162 3.30 18.03 0.50
N LYS A 163 2.19 18.20 1.22
CA LYS A 163 2.07 17.64 2.58
C LYS A 163 2.17 16.12 2.57
N LEU A 164 1.54 15.46 1.59
CA LEU A 164 1.69 14.02 1.42
C LEU A 164 3.14 13.62 1.13
N LEU A 165 3.82 14.34 0.24
CA LEU A 165 5.23 14.11 -0.04
C LEU A 165 6.10 14.25 1.21
N ALA A 166 5.91 15.29 2.02
CA ALA A 166 6.66 15.50 3.25
C ALA A 166 6.49 14.32 4.22
N VAL A 167 5.25 13.83 4.42
CA VAL A 167 5.00 12.65 5.28
C VAL A 167 5.70 11.40 4.73
N VAL A 168 5.71 11.21 3.41
CA VAL A 168 6.43 10.07 2.79
C VAL A 168 7.93 10.21 3.01
N GLN A 169 8.50 11.40 2.84
CA GLN A 169 9.93 11.66 3.07
C GLN A 169 10.33 11.43 4.52
N ASP A 170 9.54 11.89 5.48
CA ASP A 170 9.78 11.63 6.91
C ASP A 170 9.85 10.12 7.20
N VAL A 171 8.91 9.35 6.63
CA VAL A 171 8.92 7.88 6.76
C VAL A 171 10.19 7.28 6.14
N LEU A 172 10.65 7.78 5.00
CA LEU A 172 11.87 7.29 4.34
C LEU A 172 13.14 7.58 5.16
N VAL A 173 13.22 8.78 5.75
CA VAL A 173 14.34 9.17 6.64
C VAL A 173 14.40 8.26 7.86
N GLU A 174 13.29 8.12 8.59
CA GLU A 174 13.22 7.27 9.78
C GLU A 174 13.61 5.81 9.50
N ARG A 175 13.26 5.29 8.31
CA ARG A 175 13.62 3.93 7.91
C ARG A 175 15.12 3.78 7.67
N THR A 176 15.72 4.80 7.07
CA THR A 176 17.17 4.81 6.80
C THR A 176 17.93 4.81 8.12
N GLU A 177 17.54 5.70 9.05
CA GLU A 177 18.13 5.77 10.38
C GLU A 177 18.00 4.42 11.12
N ARG A 178 16.82 3.80 11.16
CA ARG A 178 16.63 2.49 11.82
C ARG A 178 17.53 1.39 11.27
N LYS A 179 17.84 1.40 9.97
CA LYS A 179 18.75 0.41 9.36
C LYS A 179 20.19 0.62 9.83
N GLU A 180 20.64 1.87 9.98
CA GLU A 180 21.98 2.18 10.48
C GLU A 180 22.21 1.68 11.91
N TRP A 181 21.19 1.81 12.78
CA TRP A 181 21.25 1.32 14.16
C TRP A 181 21.29 -0.21 14.29
N LEU A 182 20.66 -0.95 13.37
CA LEU A 182 20.62 -2.41 13.41
C LEU A 182 21.88 -3.07 12.83
N CYS A 183 22.75 -2.29 12.17
CA CYS A 183 23.99 -2.76 11.55
C CYS A 183 25.25 -2.47 12.38
N CYS A 184 25.11 -1.82 13.54
CA CYS A 184 26.18 -1.59 14.52
C CYS A 184 26.01 -2.51 15.73
#